data_AF-A0A9D9LDP8-F1
#
_entry.id   AF-A0A9D9LDP8-F1
#
_cell.length_a   1.000
_cell.length_b   1.000
_cell.length_c   1.000
_cell.angle_alpha   90.00
_cell.angle_beta   90.00
_cell.angle_gamma   90.00
#
_symmetry.space_group_name_H-M   'P 1'
#
loop_
_entity.id
_entity.type
_entity.pdbx_description
1 polymer ?
#
loop_
_entity_poly.entity_id
_entity_poly.type
_entity_poly.pdbx_seq_one_letter_code
_entity_poly.pdbx_strand_id
1 'polypeptide(L)'
;MTISGEGKGRSRRLPLFRVHTLVIGSGAAGLNAAVQLRRQGVEDLLILTEGLNKGTSINTGSDKQTYYKLAMCGDDADSPQAMAETYFSGGSMHGDLALVEASLSARAFLHLVTLGVP
;
A
#
# COMPACT_ATOMS: atom_id res chain seq x y z
N MET A 1 13.13 7.09 26.12
CA MET A 1 13.70 8.46 26.21
C MET A 1 12.56 9.39 26.57
N THR A 2 12.72 10.21 27.60
CA THR A 2 11.66 11.08 28.14
C THR A 2 11.89 12.48 27.61
N ILE A 3 10.93 13.03 26.86
CA ILE A 3 10.98 14.44 26.45
C ILE A 3 10.34 15.26 27.57
N SER A 4 11.14 15.97 28.35
CA SER A 4 10.67 16.93 29.34
C SER A 4 10.39 18.26 28.65
N GLY A 5 9.11 18.59 28.44
CA GLY A 5 8.69 19.90 27.95
C GLY A 5 8.62 20.91 29.11
N GLU A 6 9.31 22.04 28.98
CA GLU A 6 9.10 23.20 29.84
C GLU A 6 7.80 23.91 29.46
N GLY A 7 6.76 23.71 30.26
CA GLY A 7 5.48 24.40 30.12
C GLY A 7 4.58 24.08 31.30
N LYS A 8 3.72 25.03 31.69
CA LYS A 8 2.74 24.96 32.80
C LYS A 8 1.62 23.91 32.58
N GLY A 9 1.96 22.72 32.08
CA GLY A 9 1.06 21.57 31.90
C GLY A 9 1.48 20.39 32.77
N ARG A 10 0.53 19.58 33.23
CA ARG A 10 0.81 18.35 34.00
C ARG A 10 1.88 17.51 33.31
N SER A 11 2.99 17.24 34.00
CA SER A 11 4.03 16.32 33.52
C SER A 11 3.42 14.94 33.30
N ARG A 12 3.38 14.50 32.04
CA ARG A 12 2.89 13.17 31.64
C ARG A 12 4.04 12.40 31.01
N ARG A 13 4.29 11.18 31.51
CA ARG A 13 5.16 10.23 30.80
C ARG A 13 4.37 9.64 29.64
N LEU A 14 4.80 9.96 28.42
CA LEU A 14 4.26 9.35 27.21
C LEU A 14 5.19 8.21 26.76
N PRO A 15 4.63 7.09 26.28
CA PRO A 15 5.44 6.04 25.67
C PRO A 15 6.10 6.61 24.41
N LEU A 16 7.40 6.36 24.26
CA LEU A 16 8.17 6.73 23.09
C LEU A 16 8.69 5.46 22.41
N PHE A 17 8.34 5.30 21.15
CA PHE A 17 8.84 4.24 20.29
C PHE A 17 9.77 4.87 19.25
N ARG A 18 10.93 4.25 19.05
CA ARG A 18 11.84 4.57 17.95
C ARG A 18 11.94 3.35 17.07
N VAL A 19 11.75 3.57 15.77
CA VAL A 19 11.75 2.54 14.74
C VAL A 19 12.39 3.12 13.49
N HIS A 20 13.05 2.27 12.70
CA HIS A 20 13.57 2.66 11.40
C HIS A 20 12.44 3.05 10.43
N THR A 21 11.35 2.26 10.36
CA THR A 21 10.21 2.56 9.49
C THR A 21 8.87 2.39 10.18
N LEU A 22 8.04 3.43 10.10
CA LEU A 22 6.65 3.43 10.56
C LEU A 22 5.70 3.37 9.35
N VAL A 23 4.84 2.36 9.30
CA VAL A 23 3.72 2.27 8.38
C VAL A 23 2.45 2.68 9.12
N ILE A 24 1.72 3.66 8.59
CA ILE A 24 0.47 4.13 9.19
C ILE A 24 -0.71 3.56 8.38
N GLY A 25 -1.56 2.79 9.06
CA GLY A 25 -2.71 2.09 8.50
C GLY A 25 -2.42 0.62 8.17
N SER A 26 -3.38 -0.25 8.46
CA SER A 26 -3.34 -1.69 8.14
C SER A 26 -4.31 -2.10 7.03
N GLY A 27 -4.50 -1.22 6.04
CA GLY A 27 -5.18 -1.58 4.79
C GLY A 27 -4.27 -2.38 3.86
N ALA A 28 -4.77 -2.76 2.67
CA ALA A 28 -4.01 -3.54 1.71
C ALA A 28 -2.66 -2.89 1.33
N ALA A 29 -2.65 -1.58 1.07
CA ALA A 29 -1.44 -0.84 0.73
C ALA A 29 -0.40 -0.84 1.87
N GLY A 30 -0.83 -0.55 3.11
CA GLY A 30 0.05 -0.53 4.28
C GLY A 30 0.65 -1.90 4.61
N LEU A 31 -0.19 -2.94 4.59
CA LEU A 31 0.27 -4.31 4.84
C LEU A 31 1.21 -4.81 3.73
N ASN A 32 0.90 -4.54 2.46
CA ASN A 32 1.81 -4.89 1.36
C ASN A 32 3.14 -4.12 1.48
N ALA A 33 3.12 -2.82 1.81
CA ALA A 33 4.33 -2.05 2.03
C ALA A 33 5.20 -2.68 3.13
N ALA A 34 4.61 -3.05 4.27
CA ALA A 34 5.31 -3.74 5.35
C ALA A 34 5.93 -5.08 4.88
N VAL A 35 5.20 -5.88 4.10
CA VAL A 35 5.69 -7.14 3.54
C VAL A 35 6.88 -6.92 2.60
N GLN A 36 6.79 -5.94 1.69
CA GLN A 36 7.89 -5.64 0.76
C GLN A 36 9.13 -5.13 1.51
N LEU A 37 8.96 -4.27 2.53
CA LEU A 37 10.06 -3.78 3.35
C LEU A 37 10.78 -4.92 4.08
N ARG A 38 10.03 -5.85 4.69
CA ARG A 38 10.61 -7.05 5.31
C ARG A 38 11.37 -7.90 4.29
N ARG A 39 10.81 -8.12 3.09
CA ARG A 39 11.48 -8.87 2.01
C ARG A 39 12.77 -8.19 1.52
N GLN A 40 12.88 -6.88 1.66
CA GLN A 40 14.08 -6.10 1.32
C GLN A 40 15.06 -5.97 2.49
N GLY A 41 14.83 -6.66 3.61
CA GLY A 41 15.73 -6.69 4.76
C GLY A 41 15.52 -5.58 5.80
N VAL A 42 14.44 -4.80 5.70
CA VAL A 42 14.09 -3.80 6.73
C VAL A 42 13.36 -4.50 7.87
N GLU A 43 14.11 -4.95 8.88
CA GLU A 43 13.58 -5.72 10.01
C GLU A 43 12.88 -4.86 11.07
N ASP A 44 13.41 -3.66 11.34
CA ASP A 44 12.90 -2.72 12.34
C ASP A 44 11.72 -1.89 11.78
N LEU A 45 10.53 -2.50 11.84
CA LEU A 45 9.30 -1.95 11.26
C LEU A 45 8.15 -1.99 12.26
N LEU A 46 7.37 -0.90 12.30
CA LEU A 46 6.17 -0.76 13.12
C LEU A 46 4.98 -0.42 12.24
N ILE A 47 3.85 -1.10 12.45
CA ILE A 47 2.56 -0.73 11.85
C ILE A 47 1.71 -0.08 12.93
N LEU A 48 1.31 1.17 12.71
CA LEU A 48 0.33 1.87 13.55
C LEU A 48 -1.04 1.77 12.89
N THR A 49 -2.00 1.17 13.60
CA THR A 49 -3.36 0.97 13.08
C THR A 49 -4.40 1.06 14.20
N GLU A 50 -5.62 1.46 13.85
CA GLU A 50 -6.81 1.42 14.73
C GLU A 50 -7.35 -0.01 14.93
N GLY A 51 -6.87 -0.97 14.14
CA GLY A 51 -7.19 -2.39 14.26
C GLY A 51 -7.10 -3.10 12.91
N LEU A 52 -6.64 -4.36 12.93
CA LEU A 52 -6.49 -5.12 11.70
C LEU A 52 -7.79 -5.29 10.94
N ASN A 53 -8.94 -5.35 11.62
CA ASN A 53 -10.27 -5.48 11.03
C ASN A 53 -10.96 -4.14 10.68
N LYS A 54 -10.27 -3.01 10.80
CA LYS A 54 -10.84 -1.67 10.61
C LYS A 54 -10.62 -1.09 9.21
N GLY A 55 -9.79 -1.73 8.39
CA GLY A 55 -9.51 -1.25 7.04
C GLY A 55 -10.68 -1.46 6.07
N THR A 56 -10.93 -0.48 5.21
CA THR A 56 -11.92 -0.57 4.12
C THR A 56 -11.71 -1.82 3.26
N SER A 57 -10.44 -2.17 2.97
CA SER A 57 -10.07 -3.34 2.16
C SER A 57 -10.57 -4.69 2.70
N ILE A 58 -10.89 -4.80 3.99
CA ILE A 58 -11.44 -6.02 4.59
C ILE A 58 -12.93 -6.16 4.35
N ASN A 59 -13.67 -5.05 4.41
CA ASN A 59 -15.13 -5.03 4.35
C ASN A 59 -15.69 -4.96 2.93
N THR A 60 -14.88 -4.67 1.92
CA THR A 60 -15.31 -4.64 0.51
C THR A 60 -15.14 -6.00 -0.14
N GLY A 61 -16.26 -6.67 -0.44
CA GLY A 61 -16.29 -7.98 -1.11
C GLY A 61 -16.21 -7.91 -2.64
N SER A 62 -16.76 -6.87 -3.28
CA SER A 62 -16.87 -6.76 -4.74
C SER A 62 -15.64 -6.16 -5.43
N ASP A 63 -14.91 -5.28 -4.75
CA ASP A 63 -13.69 -4.62 -5.26
C ASP A 63 -12.48 -5.57 -5.34
N LYS A 64 -12.62 -6.80 -4.85
CA LYS A 64 -11.61 -7.87 -4.96
C LYS A 64 -11.64 -8.60 -6.30
N GLN A 65 -12.58 -8.28 -7.20
CA GLN A 65 -12.73 -8.94 -8.49
C GLN A 65 -12.39 -8.05 -9.70
N THR A 66 -11.77 -6.88 -9.50
CA THR A 66 -11.35 -6.03 -10.62
C THR A 66 -9.84 -5.82 -10.60
N TYR A 67 -9.10 -6.84 -11.03
CA TYR A 67 -7.65 -6.71 -11.26
C TYR A 67 -7.41 -6.15 -12.65
N TYR A 68 -7.03 -4.88 -12.70
CA TYR A 68 -6.47 -4.31 -13.91
C TYR A 68 -4.96 -4.56 -13.92
N LYS A 69 -4.51 -5.35 -14.90
CA LYS A 69 -3.09 -5.57 -15.17
C LYS A 69 -2.81 -5.56 -16.65
N LEU A 70 -1.56 -5.35 -17.00
CA LEU A 70 -1.08 -5.57 -18.36
C LEU A 70 -1.39 -7.01 -18.83
N ALA A 71 -1.77 -7.13 -20.10
CA ALA A 71 -1.84 -8.37 -20.84
C ALA A 71 -0.47 -9.07 -20.80
N MET A 72 -0.50 -10.36 -20.50
CA MET A 72 0.70 -11.20 -20.40
C MET A 72 0.77 -12.23 -21.53
N CYS A 73 -0.32 -12.35 -22.30
CA CYS A 73 -0.47 -13.19 -23.48
C CYS A 73 -1.62 -12.63 -24.33
N GLY A 74 -1.63 -12.97 -25.62
CA GLY A 74 -2.59 -12.46 -26.60
C GLY A 74 -1.91 -11.65 -27.70
N ASP A 75 -2.65 -11.40 -28.77
CA ASP A 75 -2.16 -10.67 -29.96
C ASP A 75 -2.49 -9.17 -29.92
N ASP A 76 -3.23 -8.73 -28.89
CA ASP A 76 -3.59 -7.33 -28.69
C ASP A 76 -2.38 -6.51 -28.23
N ALA A 77 -2.27 -5.28 -28.75
CA ALA A 77 -1.25 -4.34 -28.30
C ALA A 77 -1.56 -3.85 -26.88
N ASP A 78 -0.59 -3.98 -25.96
CA ASP A 78 -0.70 -3.45 -24.61
C ASP A 78 0.62 -2.82 -24.12
N SER A 79 0.52 -1.77 -23.31
CA SER A 79 1.67 -1.08 -22.73
C SER A 79 1.30 -0.32 -21.45
N PRO A 80 2.25 -0.11 -20.51
CA PRO A 80 2.01 0.71 -19.33
C PRO A 80 1.47 2.10 -19.65
N GLN A 81 1.95 2.71 -20.75
CA GLN A 81 1.53 4.04 -21.16
C GLN A 81 0.05 4.05 -21.62
N ALA A 82 -0.34 3.11 -22.50
CA ALA A 82 -1.72 3.04 -22.98
C ALA A 82 -2.72 2.75 -21.84
N MET A 83 -2.33 1.88 -20.91
CA MET A 83 -3.12 1.61 -19.71
C MET A 83 -3.24 2.85 -18.80
N ALA A 84 -2.13 3.57 -18.61
CA ALA A 84 -2.12 4.80 -17.81
C ALA A 84 -2.96 5.92 -18.43
N GLU A 85 -2.91 6.09 -19.74
CA GLU A 85 -3.76 7.03 -20.49
C GLU A 85 -5.23 6.69 -20.31
N THR A 86 -5.57 5.39 -20.32
CA THR A 86 -6.93 4.92 -20.06
C THR A 86 -7.39 5.30 -18.64
N TYR A 87 -6.59 5.04 -17.61
CA TYR A 87 -6.92 5.44 -16.24
C TYR A 87 -7.06 6.96 -16.06
N PHE A 88 -6.15 7.71 -16.67
CA PHE A 88 -6.13 9.17 -16.60
C PHE A 88 -7.33 9.79 -17.32
N SER A 89 -7.79 9.21 -18.43
CA SER A 89 -8.88 9.75 -19.25
C SER A 89 -10.20 9.92 -18.49
N GLY A 90 -10.42 9.13 -17.43
CA GLY A 90 -11.58 9.24 -16.55
C GLY A 90 -11.52 10.39 -15.53
N GLY A 91 -10.43 11.16 -15.50
CA GLY A 91 -10.25 12.35 -14.64
C GLY A 91 -10.15 12.08 -13.13
N SER A 92 -10.20 10.81 -12.71
CA SER A 92 -10.22 10.40 -11.29
C SER A 92 -8.85 9.97 -10.76
N MET A 93 -7.81 10.05 -11.59
CA MET A 93 -6.45 9.61 -11.26
C MET A 93 -5.42 10.56 -11.86
N HIS A 94 -4.34 10.85 -11.13
CA HIS A 94 -3.20 11.60 -11.68
C HIS A 94 -2.41 10.72 -12.65
N GLY A 95 -1.95 11.30 -13.77
CA GLY A 95 -1.32 10.52 -14.86
C GLY A 95 0.00 9.86 -14.46
N ASP A 96 0.75 10.46 -13.55
CA ASP A 96 2.00 9.90 -13.01
C ASP A 96 1.73 8.67 -12.13
N LEU A 97 0.74 8.75 -11.24
CA LEU A 97 0.29 7.61 -10.44
C LEU A 97 -0.26 6.50 -11.34
N ALA A 98 -1.04 6.86 -12.37
CA ALA A 98 -1.57 5.92 -13.35
C ALA A 98 -0.45 5.14 -14.04
N LEU A 99 0.64 5.83 -14.42
CA LEU A 99 1.79 5.20 -15.05
C LEU A 99 2.53 4.26 -14.10
N VAL A 100 2.71 4.65 -12.83
CA VAL A 100 3.35 3.79 -11.82
C VAL A 100 2.51 2.53 -11.57
N GLU A 101 1.20 2.68 -11.40
CA GLU A 101 0.30 1.55 -11.17
C GLU A 101 0.23 0.61 -12.37
N ALA A 102 0.11 1.16 -13.59
CA ALA A 102 0.13 0.38 -14.83
C ALA A 102 1.44 -0.41 -14.97
N SER A 103 2.58 0.24 -14.74
CA SER A 103 3.92 -0.36 -14.86
C SER A 103 4.16 -1.50 -13.87
N LEU A 104 3.58 -1.41 -12.66
CA LEU A 104 3.76 -2.40 -11.60
C LEU A 104 2.61 -3.41 -11.52
N SER A 105 1.56 -3.25 -12.32
CA SER A 105 0.31 -4.03 -12.23
C SER A 105 0.52 -5.53 -12.34
N ALA A 106 1.32 -6.00 -13.31
CA ALA A 106 1.63 -7.41 -13.49
C ALA A 106 2.38 -8.00 -12.29
N ARG A 107 3.37 -7.27 -11.76
CA ARG A 107 4.14 -7.67 -10.57
C ARG A 107 3.23 -7.76 -9.34
N ALA A 108 2.37 -6.77 -9.13
CA ALA A 108 1.43 -6.74 -8.02
C ALA A 108 0.43 -7.90 -8.11
N PHE A 109 -0.11 -8.16 -9.31
CA PHE A 109 -1.01 -9.28 -9.55
C PHE A 109 -0.37 -10.63 -9.25
N LEU A 110 0.80 -10.92 -9.81
CA LEU A 110 1.51 -12.18 -9.58
C LEU A 110 1.92 -12.36 -8.11
N HIS A 111 2.18 -11.26 -7.40
CA HIS A 111 2.40 -11.31 -5.97
C HIS A 111 1.16 -11.82 -5.22
N LEU A 112 -0.04 -11.37 -5.57
CA LEU A 112 -1.29 -11.84 -4.98
C LEU A 112 -1.55 -13.32 -5.27
N VAL A 113 -1.28 -13.78 -6.50
CA VAL A 113 -1.35 -15.21 -6.85
C VAL A 113 -0.42 -16.03 -5.97
N THR A 114 0.80 -15.55 -5.72
CA THR A 114 1.76 -16.22 -4.82
C THR A 114 1.26 -16.28 -3.36
N LEU A 115 0.40 -15.35 -2.95
CA LEU A 115 -0.25 -15.36 -1.63
C LEU A 115 -1.49 -16.26 -1.56
N GLY A 116 -1.87 -16.92 -2.66
CA GLY A 116 -3.02 -17.83 -2.72
C GLY A 116 -4.36 -17.14 -2.99
N VAL A 117 -4.35 -15.91 -3.50
CA VAL A 117 -5.56 -15.27 -4.02
C VAL A 117 -5.95 -15.98 -5.33
N PRO A 118 -7.19 -16.52 -5.44
CA PRO A 118 -7.64 -17.28 -6.61
C PRO A 118 -7.84 -16.41 -7.85
#